data_AF-A0AAX0ATL8-F1
#
_entry.id   AF-A0AAX0ATL8-F1
#
_cell.length_a   1.000
_cell.length_b   1.000
_cell.length_c   1.000
_cell.angle_alpha   90.00
_cell.angle_beta   90.00
_cell.angle_gamma   90.00
#
_symmetry.space_group_name_H-M   'P 1'
#
loop_
_entity.id
_entity.type
_entity.pdbx_description
1 polymer ?
#
loop_
_entity_poly.entity_id
_entity_poly.type
_entity_poly.pdbx_seq_one_letter_code
_entity_poly.pdbx_strand_id
1 'polypeptide(L)'
;MKFVCDYILPIFTLVRPSANTASKSGKALSSLIINPELNEITGKYFKGTREIKTSKLSYNKENRKDLWRTSVELSKLNKDETILNLD
;
A
#
# COMPACT_ATOMS: atom_id res chain seq x y z
N MET A 1 25.11 -13.14 11.20
CA MET A 1 23.92 -12.75 10.42
C MET A 1 23.56 -11.26 10.56
N LYS A 2 23.55 -10.67 11.77
CA LYS A 2 23.21 -9.25 12.00
C LYS A 2 24.00 -8.25 11.13
N PHE A 3 25.31 -8.43 10.99
CA PHE A 3 26.15 -7.58 10.13
C PHE A 3 25.71 -7.59 8.66
N VAL A 4 25.33 -8.76 8.12
CA VAL A 4 24.87 -8.87 6.73
C VAL A 4 23.54 -8.13 6.56
N CYS A 5 22.62 -8.28 7.51
CA CYS A 5 21.33 -7.60 7.47
C CYS A 5 21.46 -6.08 7.62
N ASP A 6 22.31 -5.62 8.54
CA ASP A 6 22.44 -4.21 8.89
C ASP A 6 23.23 -3.40 7.84
N TYR A 7 24.19 -4.04 7.15
CA TYR A 7 25.12 -3.32 6.27
C TYR A 7 25.08 -3.78 4.81
N ILE A 8 24.90 -5.08 4.55
CA ILE A 8 25.01 -5.61 3.19
C ILE A 8 23.67 -5.54 2.44
N LEU A 9 22.55 -5.91 3.07
CA LEU A 9 21.21 -5.85 2.45
C LEU A 9 20.78 -4.43 2.01
N PRO A 10 21.03 -3.35 2.77
CA PRO A 10 20.66 -2.00 2.34
C PRO A 10 21.41 -1.55 1.10
N ILE A 11 22.68 -1.97 0.91
CA ILE A 11 23.47 -1.62 -0.27
C ILE A 11 22.84 -2.22 -1.54
N PHE A 12 22.31 -3.44 -1.45
CA PHE A 12 21.59 -4.05 -2.58
C PHE A 12 20.34 -3.26 -3.02
N THR A 13 19.78 -2.40 -2.15
CA THR A 13 18.67 -1.52 -2.53
C THR A 13 19.07 -0.41 -3.49
N LEU A 14 20.36 -0.06 -3.56
CA LEU A 14 20.90 0.94 -4.50
C LEU A 14 21.05 0.35 -5.92
N VAL A 15 21.32 -0.95 -6.01
CA VAL A 15 21.63 -1.63 -7.29
C VAL A 15 20.38 -2.18 -7.97
N ARG A 16 19.32 -2.49 -7.22
CA ARG A 16 18.08 -3.06 -7.77
C ARG A 16 17.04 -1.97 -8.05
N PRO A 17 16.63 -1.73 -9.30
CA PRO A 17 15.72 -0.62 -9.67
C PRO A 17 14.31 -0.70 -9.05
N SER A 18 13.92 -1.86 -8.51
CA SER A 18 12.64 -2.05 -7.82
C SER A 18 12.74 -1.99 -6.28
N ALA A 19 13.93 -1.81 -5.72
CA ALA A 19 14.12 -1.65 -4.29
C ALA A 19 14.11 -0.16 -3.93
N ASN A 20 13.53 0.19 -2.80
CA ASN A 20 13.52 1.56 -2.28
C ASN A 20 14.07 1.57 -0.86
N THR A 21 14.83 2.61 -0.54
CA THR A 21 15.21 2.90 0.85
C THR A 21 13.99 3.39 1.63
N ALA A 22 13.98 3.17 2.94
CA ALA A 22 12.91 3.67 3.82
C ALA A 22 12.71 5.19 3.66
N SER A 23 13.80 5.96 3.56
CA SER A 23 13.74 7.41 3.35
C SER A 23 13.01 7.79 2.05
N LYS A 24 13.32 7.12 0.93
CA LYS A 24 12.67 7.38 -0.35
C LYS A 24 11.18 7.02 -0.33
N SER A 25 10.83 5.88 0.26
CA SER A 25 9.43 5.46 0.43
C SER A 25 8.66 6.43 1.32
N GLY A 26 9.26 6.88 2.43
CA GLY A 26 8.65 7.86 3.34
C GLY A 26 8.38 9.20 2.67
N LYS A 27 9.34 9.74 1.91
CA LYS A 27 9.15 10.99 1.14
C LYS A 27 8.04 10.87 0.10
N ALA A 28 7.94 9.73 -0.59
CA ALA A 28 6.86 9.49 -1.54
C ALA A 28 5.50 9.42 -0.84
N LEU A 29 5.40 8.67 0.27
CA LEU A 29 4.17 8.55 1.05
C LEU A 29 3.71 9.92 1.59
N SER A 30 4.62 10.69 2.20
CA SER A 30 4.28 12.03 2.70
C SER A 30 3.78 12.93 1.59
N SER A 31 4.43 12.90 0.41
CA SER A 31 3.99 13.66 -0.75
C SER A 31 2.61 13.25 -1.25
N LEU A 32 2.24 11.97 -1.20
CA LEU A 32 0.91 11.52 -1.61
C LEU A 32 -0.20 11.96 -0.65
N ILE A 33 0.12 12.05 0.65
CA ILE A 33 -0.86 12.41 1.70
C ILE A 33 -1.11 13.92 1.72
N ILE A 34 -0.06 14.74 1.58
CA ILE A 34 -0.15 16.19 1.82
C ILE A 34 -0.35 17.02 0.55
N ASN A 35 -0.22 16.41 -0.65
CA ASN A 35 -0.33 17.17 -1.90
C ASN A 35 -1.81 17.56 -2.14
N PRO A 36 -2.15 18.86 -2.13
CA PRO A 36 -3.54 19.30 -2.31
C PRO A 36 -4.13 18.93 -3.68
N GLU A 37 -3.30 18.72 -4.70
CA GLU A 37 -3.75 18.26 -6.02
C GLU A 37 -4.32 16.83 -6.00
N LEU A 38 -4.04 16.06 -4.94
CA LEU A 38 -4.49 14.67 -4.80
C LEU A 38 -5.72 14.50 -3.89
N ASN A 39 -6.23 15.58 -3.29
CA ASN A 39 -7.30 15.50 -2.28
C ASN A 39 -8.56 14.76 -2.77
N GLU A 40 -8.95 14.96 -4.02
CA GLU A 40 -10.15 14.34 -4.61
C GLU A 40 -9.84 13.05 -5.40
N ILE A 41 -8.57 12.61 -5.41
CA ILE A 41 -8.14 11.47 -6.21
C ILE A 41 -8.33 10.17 -5.42
N THR A 42 -9.33 9.39 -5.81
CA THR A 42 -9.63 8.08 -5.22
C THR A 42 -9.51 6.93 -6.23
N GLY A 43 -9.28 5.71 -5.73
CA GLY A 43 -9.22 4.50 -6.56
C GLY A 43 -8.02 4.38 -7.50
N LYS A 44 -7.00 5.24 -7.35
CA LYS A 44 -5.75 5.22 -8.11
C LYS A 44 -4.63 4.51 -7.36
N TYR A 45 -3.67 3.97 -8.10
CA TYR A 45 -2.49 3.32 -7.54
C TYR A 45 -1.23 4.08 -7.95
N PHE A 46 -0.35 4.32 -6.97
CA PHE A 46 0.89 5.05 -7.16
C PHE A 46 2.10 4.16 -6.82
N LYS A 47 3.11 4.18 -7.71
CA LYS A 47 4.44 3.61 -7.44
C LYS A 47 5.40 4.76 -7.15
N GLY A 48 5.71 4.96 -5.88
CA GLY A 48 6.31 6.22 -5.43
C GLY A 48 5.26 7.33 -5.61
N THR A 49 5.57 8.38 -6.35
CA THR A 49 4.64 9.49 -6.65
C THR A 49 3.99 9.39 -8.03
N ARG A 50 4.28 8.32 -8.80
CA ARG A 50 3.77 8.15 -10.16
C ARG A 50 2.54 7.24 -10.18
N GLU A 51 1.43 7.71 -10.73
CA GLU A 51 0.27 6.86 -11.01
C GLU A 51 0.66 5.80 -12.06
N ILE A 52 0.42 4.52 -11.74
CA ILE A 52 0.59 3.42 -12.68
C ILE A 52 -0.56 2.43 -12.56
N LYS A 53 -0.86 1.69 -13.63
CA LYS A 53 -1.78 0.56 -13.55
C LYS A 53 -1.10 -0.63 -12.88
N THR A 54 -1.79 -1.24 -11.93
CA THR A 54 -1.40 -2.53 -11.35
C THR A 54 -1.97 -3.69 -12.19
N SER A 55 -1.90 -4.92 -11.67
CA SER A 55 -2.45 -6.11 -12.32
C SER A 55 -3.94 -5.97 -12.65
N LYS A 56 -4.39 -6.61 -13.74
CA LYS A 56 -5.81 -6.62 -14.14
C LYS A 56 -6.71 -7.19 -13.04
N LEU A 57 -6.23 -8.20 -12.29
CA LEU A 57 -6.98 -8.86 -11.23
C LEU A 57 -7.34 -7.91 -10.09
N SER A 58 -6.51 -6.91 -9.78
CA SER A 58 -6.77 -5.91 -8.75
C SER A 58 -7.98 -5.02 -9.04
N TYR A 59 -8.40 -4.93 -10.31
CA TYR A 59 -9.55 -4.15 -10.73
C TYR A 59 -10.83 -4.99 -10.90
N ASN A 60 -10.74 -6.32 -10.78
CA ASN A 60 -11.91 -7.20 -10.87
C ASN A 60 -12.82 -6.98 -9.64
N LYS A 61 -14.07 -6.59 -9.91
CA LYS A 61 -15.04 -6.25 -8.85
C LYS A 61 -15.41 -7.45 -7.97
N GLU A 62 -15.54 -8.63 -8.57
CA GLU A 62 -15.90 -9.84 -7.83
C GLU A 62 -14.74 -10.30 -6.94
N ASN A 63 -13.50 -10.26 -7.44
CA ASN A 63 -12.32 -10.53 -6.61
C ASN A 63 -12.22 -9.58 -5.42
N ARG A 64 -12.56 -8.29 -5.58
CA ARG A 64 -12.53 -7.32 -4.47
C ARG A 64 -13.59 -7.62 -3.41
N LYS A 65 -14.81 -7.98 -3.83
CA LYS A 65 -15.88 -8.36 -2.90
C LYS A 65 -15.54 -9.64 -2.14
N ASP A 66 -15.04 -10.63 -2.86
CA ASP A 66 -14.66 -11.92 -2.28
C ASP A 66 -13.53 -11.75 -1.27
N LEU A 67 -12.46 -11.04 -1.65
CA LEU A 67 -11.35 -10.73 -0.75
C LEU A 67 -11.82 -10.00 0.51
N TRP A 68 -12.72 -9.02 0.39
CA TRP A 68 -13.29 -8.32 1.54
C TRP A 68 -14.05 -9.28 2.46
N ARG A 69 -15.01 -10.03 1.92
CA ARG A 69 -15.84 -10.98 2.66
C ARG A 69 -14.98 -11.99 3.41
N THR A 70 -14.04 -12.62 2.72
CA THR A 70 -13.13 -13.61 3.32
C THR A 70 -12.22 -12.98 4.37
N SER A 71 -11.75 -11.75 4.16
CA SER A 71 -10.92 -11.07 5.18
C SER A 71 -11.70 -10.79 6.45
N VAL A 72 -12.95 -10.32 6.35
CA VAL A 72 -13.84 -10.12 7.51
C VAL A 72 -14.07 -11.43 8.26
N GLU A 73 -14.36 -12.52 7.55
CA GLU A 73 -14.55 -13.85 8.13
C GLU A 73 -13.30 -14.35 8.87
N LEU A 74 -12.13 -14.27 8.23
CA LEU A 74 -10.87 -14.76 8.78
C LEU A 74 -10.38 -13.92 9.97
N SER A 75 -10.62 -12.61 9.94
CA SER A 75 -10.28 -11.70 11.04
C SER A 75 -11.31 -11.68 12.16
N LYS A 76 -12.47 -12.31 11.96
CA LYS A 76 -13.61 -12.32 12.89
C LYS A 76 -14.09 -10.91 13.27
N LEU A 77 -13.93 -9.96 12.35
CA LEU A 77 -14.36 -8.58 12.57
C LEU A 77 -15.88 -8.50 12.67
N ASN A 78 -16.35 -7.81 13.70
CA ASN A 78 -17.76 -7.53 13.91
C ASN A 78 -18.08 -6.07 13.53
N LYS A 79 -19.33 -5.83 13.11
CA LYS A 79 -19.76 -4.49 12.71
C LYS A 79 -19.70 -3.47 13.87
N ASP A 80 -19.79 -3.94 15.11
CA ASP A 80 -19.79 -3.09 16.30
C ASP A 80 -18.39 -2.63 16.73
N GLU A 81 -17.34 -3.11 16.06
CA GLU A 81 -15.93 -2.80 16.38
C GLU A 81 -15.41 -1.54 15.64
N THR A 82 -16.25 -0.90 14.83
CA THR A 82 -15.90 0.34 14.13
C THR A 82 -16.51 1.56 14.81
N ILE A 83 -15.82 2.71 14.71
CA ILE A 83 -16.33 4.02 15.13
C ILE A 83 -17.39 4.59 14.17
N LEU A 84 -17.62 3.93 13.03
CA LEU A 84 -18.57 4.34 12.02
C LEU A 84 -19.92 3.70 12.30
N ASN A 85 -21.00 4.49 12.38
CA ASN A 85 -22.36 3.95 12.39
C ASN A 85 -22.67 3.40 11.00
N LEU A 86 -22.71 2.08 10.92
CA LEU A 86 -23.04 1.35 9.70
C LEU A 86 -24.50 0.87 9.83
N ASP A 87 -25.44 1.80 9.69
CA ASP A 87 -26.88 1.52 9.59
C ASP A 87 -27.22 0.71 8.32
#